data_AF-A0AAE1NML4-F1
#
_entry.id   AF-A0AAE1NML4-F1
#
_cell.length_a   1.000
_cell.length_b   1.000
_cell.length_c   1.000
_cell.angle_alpha   90.00
_cell.angle_beta   90.00
_cell.angle_gamma   90.00
#
_symmetry.space_group_name_H-M   'P 1'
#
loop_
_entity.id
_entity.type
_entity.pdbx_description
1 polymer ?
#
loop_
_entity_poly.entity_id
_entity_poly.type
_entity_poly.pdbx_seq_one_letter_code
_entity_poly.pdbx_strand_id
1 'polypeptide(L)'
;MKHETGYEVHDDHDLHLNLNVCGEVDKTKCPGEGSGACSHTGTHDKPSSFMSAGKANAKLHYTPGFLFLYYTGGDQCNSAASWSTFISFICGAENVTEGPVLIHDDLDKCTYFVNWYTSAACERRIDCFVDTWTSRLDLSPLIRSTGNYEIINPSKHKEKFYMNVCRPLNPIIRFNCQPGSAACLYNSSSVGEPLNLGYPAVGLVYVYEEGVKMMYTHGIIQHSQNTTTEAGRVGLED
;
A
#
# COMPACT_ATOMS: atom_id res chain seq x y z
N MET A 1 6.70 2.85 -16.22
CA MET A 1 7.21 2.32 -14.94
C MET A 1 8.53 1.59 -15.08
N LYS A 2 8.82 0.91 -16.20
CA LYS A 2 10.21 0.56 -16.51
C LYS A 2 10.98 1.84 -16.87
N HIS A 3 12.16 2.02 -16.29
CA HIS A 3 13.02 3.17 -16.56
C HIS A 3 14.44 2.69 -16.90
N GLU A 4 15.19 3.46 -17.69
CA GLU A 4 16.52 3.08 -18.17
C GLU A 4 17.50 2.84 -17.02
N THR A 5 17.45 3.68 -15.99
CA THR A 5 18.34 3.61 -14.82
C THR A 5 17.67 3.06 -13.55
N GLY A 6 16.38 2.69 -13.62
CA GLY A 6 15.57 2.37 -12.45
C GLY A 6 15.15 3.59 -11.62
N TYR A 7 14.71 3.34 -10.39
CA TYR A 7 14.23 4.30 -9.40
C TYR A 7 14.95 4.07 -8.09
N GLU A 8 15.12 5.12 -7.30
CA GLU A 8 15.65 5.03 -5.95
C GLU A 8 14.58 5.47 -4.95
N VAL A 9 14.39 4.66 -3.92
CA VAL A 9 13.60 4.99 -2.73
C VAL A 9 14.48 4.85 -1.50
N HIS A 10 14.18 5.60 -0.45
CA HIS A 10 14.95 5.54 0.79
C HIS A 10 14.01 5.56 2.00
N ASP A 11 14.54 5.08 3.12
CA ASP A 11 13.91 5.26 4.43
C ASP A 11 14.57 6.43 5.18
N ASP A 12 14.08 6.73 6.39
CA ASP A 12 14.62 7.79 7.24
C ASP A 12 15.96 7.44 7.94
N HIS A 13 16.48 6.22 7.78
CA HIS A 13 17.65 5.68 8.49
C HIS A 13 18.78 5.26 7.53
N ASP A 14 19.00 6.04 6.47
CA ASP A 14 20.07 5.91 5.47
C ASP A 14 20.03 4.62 4.62
N LEU A 15 18.91 3.89 4.61
CA LEU A 15 18.71 2.79 3.67
C LEU A 15 18.24 3.37 2.32
N HIS A 16 18.99 3.07 1.27
CA HIS A 16 18.60 3.34 -0.11
C HIS A 16 18.31 2.02 -0.81
N LEU A 17 17.20 1.96 -1.55
CA LEU A 17 16.79 0.84 -2.37
C LEU A 17 16.61 1.31 -3.81
N ASN A 18 17.49 0.83 -4.68
CA ASN A 18 17.39 1.00 -6.11
C ASN A 18 16.57 -0.16 -6.68
N LEU A 19 15.57 0.12 -7.53
CA LEU A 19 14.72 -0.90 -8.14
C LEU A 19 14.26 -0.55 -9.56
N ASN A 20 13.85 -1.55 -10.32
CA ASN A 20 13.25 -1.37 -11.64
C ASN A 20 12.08 -2.34 -11.86
N VAL A 21 11.16 -1.98 -12.75
CA VAL A 21 9.94 -2.78 -13.01
C VAL A 21 10.14 -3.66 -14.25
N CYS A 22 9.89 -4.96 -14.10
CA CYS A 22 9.99 -5.96 -15.18
C CYS A 22 11.37 -6.02 -15.85
N GLY A 23 12.44 -5.68 -15.12
CA GLY A 23 13.79 -5.60 -15.65
C GLY A 23 14.82 -5.31 -14.58
N GLU A 24 16.08 -5.46 -14.96
CA GLU A 24 17.22 -5.21 -14.09
C GLU A 24 17.39 -3.72 -13.82
N VAL A 25 17.97 -3.42 -12.66
CA VAL A 25 18.51 -2.08 -12.35
C VAL A 25 19.82 -1.90 -13.10
N ASP A 26 20.15 -0.65 -13.43
CA ASP A 26 21.43 -0.33 -14.04
C ASP A 26 22.62 -0.83 -13.19
N LYS A 27 23.62 -1.42 -13.86
CA LYS A 27 24.76 -2.07 -13.20
C LYS A 27 25.61 -1.12 -12.36
N THR A 28 25.58 0.19 -12.65
CA THR A 28 26.28 1.20 -11.85
C THR A 28 25.65 1.40 -10.47
N LYS A 29 24.35 1.11 -10.34
CA LYS A 29 23.56 1.23 -9.10
C LYS A 29 23.25 -0.11 -8.44
N CYS A 30 23.50 -1.21 -9.14
CA CYS A 30 23.19 -2.55 -8.69
C CYS A 30 24.14 -3.55 -9.39
N PRO A 31 25.34 -3.77 -8.83
CA PRO A 31 26.39 -4.55 -9.49
C PRO A 31 26.04 -6.03 -9.71
N GLY A 32 25.11 -6.58 -8.92
CA GLY A 32 24.70 -7.97 -9.04
C GLY A 32 23.93 -8.23 -10.33
N GLU A 33 24.43 -9.14 -11.18
CA GLU A 33 23.80 -9.52 -12.45
C GLU A 33 22.35 -10.00 -12.26
N GLY A 34 21.41 -9.58 -13.10
CA GLY A 34 20.02 -10.05 -13.00
C GLY A 34 19.19 -9.35 -11.92
N SER A 35 19.75 -8.40 -11.17
CA SER A 35 19.09 -7.86 -9.99
C SER A 35 18.02 -6.82 -10.36
N GLY A 36 16.79 -7.06 -9.90
CA GLY A 36 15.65 -6.15 -10.08
C GLY A 36 15.55 -5.09 -8.98
N ALA A 37 16.23 -5.33 -7.85
CA ALA A 37 16.43 -4.37 -6.80
C ALA A 37 17.80 -4.59 -6.11
N CYS A 38 18.39 -3.53 -5.58
CA CYS A 38 19.57 -3.57 -4.71
C CYS A 38 19.43 -2.53 -3.60
N SER A 39 19.83 -2.89 -2.39
CA SER A 39 19.96 -1.96 -1.28
C SER A 39 21.42 -1.57 -1.01
N HIS A 40 21.63 -0.38 -0.45
CA HIS A 40 22.87 0.01 0.19
C HIS A 40 22.56 0.92 1.38
N THR A 41 23.45 0.95 2.35
CA THR A 41 23.43 1.94 3.44
C THR A 41 24.47 3.04 3.16
N GLY A 42 24.16 4.28 3.50
CA GLY A 42 25.06 5.42 3.28
C GLY A 42 24.79 6.20 2.00
N THR A 43 25.47 7.34 1.84
CA THR A 43 25.18 8.32 0.78
C THR A 43 25.69 7.89 -0.59
N HIS A 44 25.12 8.47 -1.66
CA HIS A 44 25.54 8.23 -3.05
C HIS A 44 27.05 8.39 -3.30
N ASP A 45 27.74 9.22 -2.50
CA ASP A 45 29.19 9.47 -2.61
C ASP A 45 30.06 8.49 -1.81
N LYS A 46 29.48 7.77 -0.83
CA LYS A 46 30.15 6.74 -0.03
C LYS A 46 29.17 5.59 0.30
N PRO A 47 28.60 4.91 -0.71
CA PRO A 47 27.70 3.81 -0.46
C PRO A 47 28.51 2.69 0.20
N SER A 48 27.92 2.03 1.20
CA SER A 48 28.36 0.69 1.60
C SER A 48 28.21 -0.29 0.44
N SER A 49 28.65 -1.54 0.64
CA SER A 49 28.49 -2.57 -0.38
C SER A 49 27.01 -2.69 -0.77
N PHE A 50 26.72 -2.56 -2.06
CA PHE A 50 25.40 -2.88 -2.60
C PHE A 50 25.10 -4.36 -2.33
N MET A 51 23.88 -4.64 -1.89
CA MET A 51 23.34 -5.98 -1.71
C MET A 51 22.18 -6.16 -2.68
N SER A 52 22.20 -7.23 -3.47
CA SER A 52 21.07 -7.61 -4.30
C SER A 52 19.86 -7.89 -3.42
N ALA A 53 18.74 -7.26 -3.71
CA ALA A 53 17.48 -7.42 -2.99
C ALA A 53 16.43 -8.22 -3.79
N GLY A 54 16.89 -9.01 -4.75
CA GLY A 54 16.07 -9.92 -5.55
C GLY A 54 16.33 -9.81 -7.05
N LYS A 55 16.16 -10.94 -7.75
CA LYS A 55 16.31 -11.00 -9.21
C LYS A 55 15.07 -10.46 -9.91
N ALA A 56 15.31 -9.70 -10.96
CA ALA A 56 14.27 -9.14 -11.80
C ALA A 56 13.46 -10.26 -12.45
N ASN A 57 12.16 -10.04 -12.55
CA ASN A 57 11.28 -10.84 -13.41
C ASN A 57 10.12 -9.96 -13.88
N ALA A 58 9.36 -10.44 -14.86
CA ALA A 58 8.17 -9.75 -15.38
C ALA A 58 6.86 -10.47 -14.98
N LYS A 59 6.88 -11.27 -13.91
CA LYS A 59 5.75 -12.08 -13.48
C LYS A 59 4.82 -11.24 -12.60
N LEU A 60 3.98 -10.43 -13.26
CA LEU A 60 3.00 -9.60 -12.58
C LEU A 60 1.84 -10.46 -12.05
N HIS A 61 1.48 -10.24 -10.79
CA HIS A 61 0.37 -10.89 -10.12
C HIS A 61 -0.75 -9.88 -9.82
N TYR A 62 -1.98 -10.36 -9.79
CA TYR A 62 -3.17 -9.57 -9.44
C TYR A 62 -3.83 -10.17 -8.19
N THR A 63 -4.28 -9.29 -7.31
CA THR A 63 -5.14 -9.59 -6.16
C THR A 63 -6.12 -8.41 -5.99
N PRO A 64 -7.30 -8.59 -5.35
CA PRO A 64 -8.20 -7.46 -5.14
C PRO A 64 -7.49 -6.23 -4.56
N GLY A 65 -7.61 -5.11 -5.27
CA GLY A 65 -7.08 -3.81 -4.87
C GLY A 65 -5.66 -3.45 -5.32
N PHE A 66 -4.82 -4.40 -5.74
CA PHE A 66 -3.46 -4.08 -6.21
C PHE A 66 -2.85 -5.17 -7.11
N LEU A 67 -1.88 -4.76 -7.92
CA LEU A 67 -1.00 -5.67 -8.65
C LEU A 67 0.32 -5.79 -7.89
N PHE A 68 1.08 -6.86 -8.06
CA PHE A 68 2.41 -6.93 -7.46
C PHE A 68 3.44 -7.71 -8.28
N LEU A 69 4.70 -7.34 -8.09
CA LEU A 69 5.88 -8.11 -8.47
C LEU A 69 6.60 -8.55 -7.19
N TYR A 70 7.12 -9.77 -7.19
CA TYR A 70 7.96 -10.26 -6.11
C TYR A 70 9.32 -10.69 -6.66
N TYR A 71 10.36 -9.98 -6.24
CA TYR A 71 11.75 -10.27 -6.60
C TYR A 71 12.40 -11.03 -5.45
N THR A 72 12.84 -12.25 -5.74
CA THR A 72 13.47 -13.15 -4.77
C THR A 72 14.87 -13.54 -5.23
N GLY A 73 15.64 -14.20 -4.37
CA GLY A 73 16.99 -14.68 -4.72
C GLY A 73 18.04 -13.56 -4.79
N GLY A 74 17.91 -12.57 -3.89
CA GLY A 74 18.96 -11.60 -3.62
C GLY A 74 20.10 -12.21 -2.80
N ASP A 75 20.95 -11.33 -2.26
CA ASP A 75 22.06 -11.71 -1.42
C ASP A 75 21.59 -12.21 -0.06
N GLN A 76 22.40 -13.05 0.57
CA GLN A 76 22.09 -13.61 1.88
C GLN A 76 22.14 -12.51 2.95
N CYS A 77 21.08 -12.39 3.75
CA CYS A 77 20.96 -11.42 4.82
C CYS A 77 21.19 -12.05 6.22
N ASN A 78 20.82 -13.32 6.37
CA ASN A 78 20.98 -14.10 7.59
C ASN A 78 21.13 -15.59 7.22
N SER A 79 21.31 -16.48 8.20
CA SER A 79 21.58 -17.90 7.93
C SER A 79 20.43 -18.65 7.23
N ALA A 80 19.21 -18.11 7.26
CA ALA A 80 18.00 -18.77 6.78
C ALA A 80 17.33 -18.07 5.58
N ALA A 81 17.67 -16.81 5.31
CA ALA A 81 16.98 -15.99 4.33
C ALA A 81 17.94 -15.19 3.42
N SER A 82 17.42 -14.85 2.25
CA SER A 82 18.02 -13.94 1.28
C SER A 82 17.11 -12.76 1.06
N TRP A 83 17.69 -11.61 0.75
CA TRP A 83 16.91 -10.41 0.50
C TRP A 83 15.92 -10.59 -0.66
N SER A 84 14.73 -10.04 -0.47
CA SER A 84 13.66 -9.98 -1.45
C SER A 84 12.98 -8.62 -1.44
N THR A 85 12.31 -8.29 -2.54
CA THR A 85 11.58 -7.02 -2.70
C THR A 85 10.17 -7.31 -3.20
N PHE A 86 9.17 -6.88 -2.44
CA PHE A 86 7.75 -6.95 -2.78
C PHE A 86 7.27 -5.58 -3.24
N ILE A 87 6.94 -5.45 -4.53
CA ILE A 87 6.51 -4.20 -5.15
C ILE A 87 5.02 -4.27 -5.43
N SER A 88 4.24 -3.41 -4.78
CA SER A 88 2.77 -3.36 -4.93
C SER A 88 2.38 -2.14 -5.75
N PHE A 89 1.71 -2.34 -6.90
CA PHE A 89 1.18 -1.26 -7.72
C PHE A 89 -0.26 -0.96 -7.33
N ILE A 90 -0.51 0.27 -6.88
CA ILE A 90 -1.78 0.70 -6.30
C ILE A 90 -2.39 1.80 -7.17
N CYS A 91 -3.69 1.69 -7.45
CA CYS A 91 -4.47 2.76 -8.06
C CYS A 91 -4.72 3.88 -7.05
N GLY A 92 -3.79 4.84 -6.98
CA GLY A 92 -3.89 5.98 -6.07
C GLY A 92 -5.02 6.95 -6.41
N ALA A 93 -5.29 7.86 -5.47
CA ALA A 93 -6.19 8.99 -5.65
C ALA A 93 -5.75 9.90 -6.80
N GLU A 94 -6.69 10.64 -7.34
CA GLU A 94 -6.40 11.73 -8.27
C GLU A 94 -5.41 12.72 -7.62
N ASN A 95 -4.45 13.21 -8.40
CA ASN A 95 -3.44 14.17 -7.96
C ASN A 95 -2.49 13.67 -6.84
N VAL A 96 -2.45 12.37 -6.55
CA VAL A 96 -1.36 11.79 -5.77
C VAL A 96 -0.06 11.85 -6.58
N THR A 97 1.06 12.08 -5.91
CA THR A 97 2.38 11.91 -6.55
C THR A 97 2.55 10.45 -6.93
N GLU A 98 2.69 10.17 -8.22
CA GLU A 98 2.98 8.81 -8.69
C GLU A 98 4.44 8.43 -8.40
N GLY A 99 4.66 7.18 -8.03
CA GLY A 99 5.99 6.66 -7.80
C GLY A 99 6.06 5.59 -6.70
N PRO A 100 7.23 4.94 -6.59
CA PRO A 100 7.51 3.99 -5.52
C PRO A 100 7.78 4.71 -4.19
N VAL A 101 7.34 4.11 -3.09
CA VAL A 101 7.61 4.52 -1.72
C VAL A 101 7.99 3.26 -0.94
N LEU A 102 9.14 3.28 -0.28
CA LEU A 102 9.52 2.23 0.66
C LEU A 102 8.67 2.40 1.93
N ILE A 103 7.73 1.48 2.17
CA ILE A 103 6.78 1.61 3.27
C ILE A 103 7.21 0.84 4.52
N HIS A 104 7.95 -0.25 4.35
CA HIS A 104 8.32 -1.15 5.42
C HIS A 104 9.46 -2.08 4.97
N ASP A 105 10.26 -2.50 5.93
CA ASP A 105 11.28 -3.52 5.82
C ASP A 105 11.07 -4.55 6.94
N ASP A 106 11.00 -5.82 6.58
CA ASP A 106 11.00 -6.93 7.52
C ASP A 106 12.41 -7.51 7.55
N LEU A 107 13.18 -7.13 8.57
CA LEU A 107 14.58 -7.56 8.73
C LEU A 107 14.71 -9.05 9.07
N ASP A 108 13.69 -9.65 9.69
CA ASP A 108 13.72 -11.08 10.05
C ASP A 108 13.52 -11.95 8.81
N LYS A 109 12.60 -11.55 7.93
CA LYS A 109 12.32 -12.21 6.64
C LYS A 109 13.14 -11.66 5.48
N CYS A 110 13.93 -10.61 5.71
CA CYS A 110 14.71 -9.90 4.72
C CYS A 110 13.89 -9.50 3.49
N THR A 111 12.80 -8.78 3.73
CA THR A 111 11.90 -8.34 2.66
C THR A 111 11.68 -6.84 2.74
N TYR A 112 11.93 -6.14 1.63
CA TYR A 112 11.53 -4.76 1.45
C TYR A 112 10.14 -4.69 0.82
N PHE A 113 9.27 -3.84 1.38
CA PHE A 113 7.92 -3.61 0.87
C PHE A 113 7.84 -2.21 0.25
N VAL A 114 7.58 -2.17 -1.05
CA VAL A 114 7.48 -0.93 -1.82
C VAL A 114 6.06 -0.79 -2.33
N ASN A 115 5.41 0.33 -2.01
CA ASN A 115 4.13 0.70 -2.60
C ASN A 115 4.38 1.69 -3.74
N TRP A 116 3.89 1.36 -4.92
CA TRP A 116 3.98 2.16 -6.12
C TRP A 116 2.61 2.68 -6.52
N TYR A 117 2.35 3.95 -6.23
CA TYR A 117 1.11 4.59 -6.61
C TYR A 117 1.19 5.02 -8.06
N THR A 118 0.24 4.56 -8.89
CA THR A 118 0.22 4.88 -10.30
C THR A 118 -1.17 4.70 -10.92
N SER A 119 -1.53 5.60 -11.83
CA SER A 119 -2.75 5.49 -12.64
C SER A 119 -2.75 4.25 -13.54
N ALA A 120 -1.57 3.70 -13.89
CA ALA A 120 -1.46 2.50 -14.70
C ALA A 120 -1.99 1.23 -14.01
N ALA A 121 -2.14 1.24 -12.67
CA ALA A 121 -2.73 0.16 -11.90
C ALA A 121 -4.27 0.29 -11.75
N CYS A 122 -4.87 1.34 -12.29
CA CYS A 122 -6.31 1.59 -12.19
C CYS A 122 -7.10 0.81 -13.24
N GLU A 123 -7.82 -0.22 -12.81
CA GLU A 123 -8.87 -0.84 -13.63
C GLU A 123 -10.08 0.10 -13.74
N ARG A 124 -10.58 0.56 -12.60
CA ARG A 124 -11.62 1.58 -12.48
C ARG A 124 -11.45 2.30 -11.15
N ARG A 125 -11.67 3.62 -11.13
CA ARG A 125 -11.92 4.37 -9.90
C ARG A 125 -13.42 4.45 -9.68
N ILE A 126 -13.89 4.15 -8.47
CA ILE A 126 -15.31 4.30 -8.15
C ILE A 126 -15.68 5.79 -8.15
N ASP A 127 -16.87 6.08 -8.63
CA ASP A 127 -17.46 7.41 -8.54
C ASP A 127 -17.67 7.74 -7.06
N CYS A 128 -17.22 8.92 -6.64
CA CYS A 128 -17.33 9.38 -5.26
C CYS A 128 -18.50 10.35 -5.07
N PHE A 129 -19.56 10.14 -5.84
CA PHE A 129 -20.81 10.86 -5.70
C PHE A 129 -21.98 9.90 -5.86
N VAL A 130 -23.15 10.31 -5.41
CA VAL A 130 -24.41 9.60 -5.63
C VAL A 130 -25.51 10.60 -5.95
N ASP A 131 -26.36 10.24 -6.90
CA ASP A 131 -27.55 11.01 -7.23
C ASP A 131 -28.70 10.59 -6.31
N THR A 132 -29.30 11.57 -5.64
CA THR A 132 -30.54 11.44 -4.90
C THR A 132 -31.71 11.87 -5.79
N TRP A 133 -32.93 11.87 -5.24
CA TRP A 133 -34.12 12.33 -5.96
C TRP A 133 -34.08 13.82 -6.35
N THR A 134 -33.36 14.65 -5.60
CA THR A 134 -33.39 16.11 -5.74
C THR A 134 -32.03 16.75 -6.01
N SER A 135 -30.94 16.05 -5.71
CA SER A 135 -29.58 16.59 -5.80
C SER A 135 -28.54 15.49 -5.97
N ARG A 136 -27.31 15.91 -6.29
CA ARG A 136 -26.13 15.05 -6.22
C ARG A 136 -25.40 15.31 -4.91
N LEU A 137 -25.12 14.26 -4.15
CA LEU A 137 -24.17 14.33 -3.04
C LEU A 137 -22.79 13.90 -3.56
N ASP A 138 -21.84 14.82 -3.52
CA ASP A 138 -20.47 14.59 -3.98
C ASP A 138 -19.50 14.57 -2.80
N LEU A 139 -18.92 13.40 -2.53
CA LEU A 139 -17.91 13.18 -1.48
C LEU A 139 -16.48 13.27 -2.03
N SER A 140 -16.29 13.58 -3.32
CA SER A 140 -14.95 13.78 -3.91
C SER A 140 -14.09 14.79 -3.14
N PRO A 141 -14.63 15.88 -2.54
CA PRO A 141 -13.83 16.79 -1.70
C PRO A 141 -13.23 16.14 -0.44
N LEU A 142 -13.76 14.98 -0.01
CA LEU A 142 -13.25 14.21 1.12
C LEU A 142 -12.18 13.19 0.71
N ILE A 143 -11.89 13.05 -0.58
CA ILE A 143 -10.77 12.22 -1.03
C ILE A 143 -9.47 12.91 -0.61
N ARG A 144 -8.65 12.24 0.21
CA ARG A 144 -7.30 12.71 0.51
C ARG A 144 -6.35 12.22 -0.56
N SER A 145 -5.72 13.14 -1.28
CA SER A 145 -4.57 12.86 -2.15
C SER A 145 -3.24 12.81 -1.38
N THR A 146 -3.23 13.32 -0.15
CA THR A 146 -2.08 13.27 0.78
C THR A 146 -2.52 12.94 2.21
N GLY A 147 -1.74 12.09 2.88
CA GLY A 147 -2.07 11.57 4.21
C GLY A 147 -3.38 10.78 4.23
N ASN A 148 -3.83 10.39 5.43
CA ASN A 148 -5.06 9.61 5.61
C ASN A 148 -5.86 10.17 6.78
N TYR A 149 -7.17 9.89 6.82
CA TYR A 149 -7.94 10.12 8.05
C TYR A 149 -7.48 9.13 9.10
N GLU A 150 -7.11 9.64 10.27
CA GLU A 150 -6.78 8.84 11.45
C GLU A 150 -7.90 9.03 12.47
N ILE A 151 -8.58 7.93 12.80
CA ILE A 151 -9.65 7.89 13.78
C ILE A 151 -9.15 7.08 14.98
N ILE A 152 -9.14 7.72 16.15
CA ILE A 152 -8.71 7.12 17.41
C ILE A 152 -9.97 6.77 18.20
N ASN A 153 -10.08 5.52 18.64
CA ASN A 153 -11.19 5.13 19.50
C ASN A 153 -10.96 5.70 20.93
N PRO A 154 -11.84 6.57 21.45
CA PRO A 154 -11.66 7.17 22.79
C PRO A 154 -11.72 6.15 23.92
N SER A 155 -12.44 5.03 23.74
CA SER A 155 -12.53 3.96 24.75
C SER A 155 -11.43 2.91 24.58
N LYS A 156 -10.81 2.86 23.41
CA LYS A 156 -9.75 1.92 23.06
C LYS A 156 -8.59 2.67 22.40
N HIS A 157 -7.89 3.51 23.16
CA HIS A 157 -6.77 4.34 22.68
C HIS A 157 -5.63 3.58 22.00
N LYS A 158 -5.60 2.25 22.14
CA LYS A 158 -4.62 1.36 21.51
C LYS A 158 -5.01 0.92 20.10
N GLU A 159 -6.27 1.14 19.70
CA GLU A 159 -6.78 0.90 18.36
C GLU A 159 -6.81 2.22 17.58
N LYS A 160 -6.14 2.22 16.43
CA LYS A 160 -6.13 3.31 15.45
C LYS A 160 -6.74 2.81 14.15
N PHE A 161 -7.66 3.59 13.60
CA PHE A 161 -8.29 3.31 12.34
C PHE A 161 -7.80 4.33 11.31
N TYR A 162 -7.26 3.84 10.20
CA TYR A 162 -6.89 4.67 9.07
C TYR A 162 -7.90 4.48 7.96
N MET A 163 -8.35 5.56 7.33
CA MET A 163 -9.14 5.49 6.11
C MET A 163 -8.82 6.59 5.13
N ASN A 164 -9.17 6.33 3.88
CA ASN A 164 -9.44 7.34 2.87
C ASN A 164 -10.90 7.21 2.42
N VAL A 165 -11.42 8.18 1.68
CA VAL A 165 -12.78 8.16 1.13
C VAL A 165 -12.71 7.77 -0.34
N CYS A 166 -13.49 6.78 -0.78
CA CYS A 166 -13.59 6.29 -2.16
C CYS A 166 -12.29 5.83 -2.85
N ARG A 167 -11.14 5.92 -2.19
CA ARG A 167 -9.80 5.62 -2.73
C ARG A 167 -9.01 4.79 -1.73
N PRO A 168 -7.94 4.11 -2.17
CA PRO A 168 -6.99 3.49 -1.26
C PRO A 168 -6.37 4.49 -0.28
N LEU A 169 -5.84 3.98 0.81
CA LEU A 169 -4.96 4.73 1.69
C LEU A 169 -3.74 5.23 0.90
N ASN A 170 -3.31 6.45 1.21
CA ASN A 170 -2.00 6.96 0.84
C ASN A 170 -0.91 6.25 1.65
N PRO A 171 0.38 6.28 1.24
CA PRO A 171 1.44 5.60 1.97
C PRO A 171 1.48 5.98 3.46
N ILE A 172 1.66 4.97 4.31
CA ILE A 172 1.91 5.14 5.75
C ILE A 172 3.25 4.44 6.03
N ILE A 173 4.25 5.22 6.44
CA ILE A 173 5.61 4.72 6.69
C ILE A 173 5.63 3.84 7.95
N ARG A 174 6.35 2.71 7.90
CA ARG A 174 6.42 1.67 8.94
C ARG A 174 5.07 1.04 9.27
N PHE A 175 4.17 1.02 8.29
CA PHE A 175 2.82 0.51 8.44
C PHE A 175 2.45 -0.37 7.25
N ASN A 176 2.55 -1.69 7.43
CA ASN A 176 2.39 -2.65 6.35
C ASN A 176 0.96 -3.23 6.30
N CYS A 177 -0.04 -2.33 6.24
CA CYS A 177 -1.38 -2.79 5.89
C CYS A 177 -1.40 -3.30 4.44
N GLN A 178 -2.32 -4.23 4.15
CA GLN A 178 -2.44 -4.80 2.82
C GLN A 178 -2.56 -3.68 1.75
N PRO A 179 -1.70 -3.68 0.71
CA PRO A 179 -1.68 -2.63 -0.30
C PRO A 179 -3.05 -2.44 -0.95
N GLY A 180 -3.40 -1.21 -1.31
CA GLY A 180 -4.67 -0.87 -1.94
C GLY A 180 -5.89 -0.76 -1.01
N SER A 181 -5.76 -1.14 0.27
CA SER A 181 -6.85 -1.04 1.25
C SER A 181 -7.33 0.42 1.38
N ALA A 182 -8.65 0.63 1.42
CA ALA A 182 -9.24 1.96 1.69
C ALA A 182 -9.33 2.25 3.19
N ALA A 183 -9.35 1.20 4.02
CA ALA A 183 -9.32 1.33 5.46
C ALA A 183 -8.52 0.20 6.14
N CYS A 184 -7.87 0.54 7.25
CA CYS A 184 -7.07 -0.40 8.04
C CYS A 184 -7.25 -0.16 9.54
N LEU A 185 -7.32 -1.24 10.31
CA LEU A 185 -7.28 -1.21 11.77
C LEU A 185 -5.90 -1.62 12.25
N TYR A 186 -5.31 -0.79 13.10
CA TYR A 186 -4.07 -1.09 13.79
C TYR A 186 -4.29 -1.12 15.28
N ASN A 187 -3.77 -2.16 15.93
CA ASN A 187 -3.84 -2.30 17.37
C ASN A 187 -2.43 -2.46 17.92
N SER A 188 -1.98 -1.48 18.71
CA SER A 188 -0.64 -1.48 19.31
C SER A 188 -0.43 -2.56 20.38
N SER A 189 -1.48 -3.27 20.79
CA SER A 189 -1.40 -4.40 21.73
C SER A 189 -1.33 -5.77 21.05
N SER A 190 -1.60 -5.86 19.76
CA SER A 190 -1.46 -7.11 19.00
C SER A 190 -0.10 -7.15 18.31
N VAL A 191 0.57 -8.30 18.37
CA VAL A 191 1.85 -8.59 17.69
C VAL A 191 1.62 -8.87 16.19
N GLY A 192 0.66 -8.19 15.57
CA GLY A 192 0.18 -8.49 14.23
C GLY A 192 0.25 -7.29 13.30
N GLU A 193 0.28 -7.58 12.01
CA GLU A 193 0.16 -6.58 10.95
C GLU A 193 -1.19 -5.86 11.03
N PRO A 194 -1.28 -4.61 10.56
CA PRO A 194 -2.54 -3.91 10.45
C PRO A 194 -3.57 -4.70 9.64
N LEU A 195 -4.81 -4.75 10.15
CA LEU A 195 -5.90 -5.48 9.54
C LEU A 195 -6.52 -4.65 8.41
N ASN A 196 -6.51 -5.21 7.19
CA ASN A 196 -7.24 -4.66 6.06
C ASN A 196 -8.76 -4.80 6.29
N LEU A 197 -9.49 -3.68 6.22
CA LEU A 197 -10.94 -3.64 6.41
C LEU A 197 -11.72 -3.55 5.10
N GLY A 198 -11.02 -3.40 3.99
CA GLY A 198 -11.57 -3.55 2.65
C GLY A 198 -11.02 -2.55 1.64
N TYR A 199 -11.45 -2.78 0.40
CA TYR A 199 -11.06 -2.07 -0.81
C TYR A 199 -12.20 -1.19 -1.32
N PRO A 200 -11.89 -0.06 -1.99
CA PRO A 200 -12.87 0.85 -2.57
C PRO A 200 -13.37 0.29 -3.92
N ALA A 201 -14.12 -0.80 -3.88
CA ALA A 201 -14.57 -1.53 -5.07
C ALA A 201 -16.04 -1.25 -5.45
N VAL A 202 -16.82 -0.66 -4.54
CA VAL A 202 -18.25 -0.38 -4.74
C VAL A 202 -18.50 1.12 -4.57
N GLY A 203 -19.23 1.71 -5.51
CA GLY A 203 -19.62 3.12 -5.44
C GLY A 203 -20.57 3.44 -4.29
N LEU A 204 -20.79 4.73 -4.05
CA LEU A 204 -21.70 5.20 -3.01
C LEU A 204 -23.15 4.75 -3.29
N VAL A 205 -23.87 4.42 -2.22
CA VAL A 205 -25.29 4.06 -2.28
C VAL A 205 -26.08 5.01 -1.40
N TYR A 206 -27.09 5.66 -1.97
CA TYR A 206 -28.06 6.43 -1.21
C TYR A 206 -29.20 5.52 -0.79
N VAL A 207 -29.47 5.48 0.51
CA VAL A 207 -30.60 4.75 1.08
C VAL A 207 -31.55 5.79 1.67
N TYR A 208 -32.80 5.78 1.21
CA TYR A 208 -33.83 6.69 1.71
C TYR A 208 -33.94 6.54 3.24
N GLU A 209 -34.00 7.67 3.96
CA GLU A 209 -33.96 7.76 5.43
C GLU A 209 -32.66 7.33 6.14
N GLU A 210 -31.79 6.53 5.51
CA GLU A 210 -30.52 6.08 6.12
C GLU A 210 -29.27 6.84 5.61
N GLY A 211 -29.46 7.75 4.65
CA GLY A 211 -28.38 8.59 4.12
C GLY A 211 -27.48 7.89 3.10
N VAL A 212 -26.27 8.42 2.93
CA VAL A 212 -25.28 7.88 1.99
C VAL A 212 -24.36 6.88 2.66
N LYS A 213 -24.27 5.69 2.06
CA LYS A 213 -23.47 4.59 2.53
C LYS A 213 -22.28 4.37 1.60
N MET A 214 -21.12 4.24 2.22
CA MET A 214 -19.89 3.81 1.58
C MET A 214 -19.53 2.42 2.10
N MET A 215 -19.19 1.51 1.20
CA MET A 215 -18.88 0.11 1.54
C MET A 215 -17.52 -0.29 1.00
N TYR A 216 -16.65 -0.75 1.92
CA TYR A 216 -15.38 -1.37 1.59
C TYR A 216 -15.48 -2.89 1.70
N THR A 217 -15.02 -3.59 0.65
CA THR A 217 -15.23 -5.03 0.49
C THR A 217 -13.91 -5.78 0.40
N HIS A 218 -13.93 -7.11 0.53
CA HIS A 218 -12.73 -7.96 0.47
C HIS A 218 -11.66 -7.62 1.54
N GLY A 219 -12.11 -7.10 2.70
CA GLY A 219 -11.28 -7.01 3.90
C GLY A 219 -11.09 -8.39 4.56
N ILE A 220 -10.17 -8.46 5.52
CA ILE A 220 -9.91 -9.68 6.29
C ILE A 220 -10.90 -9.76 7.45
N ILE A 221 -11.58 -10.90 7.57
CA ILE A 221 -12.47 -11.19 8.69
C ILE A 221 -11.61 -11.65 9.87
N GLN A 222 -11.58 -10.89 10.95
CA GLN A 222 -11.22 -11.48 12.24
C GLN A 222 -12.45 -12.24 12.76
N HIS A 223 -12.35 -13.56 12.85
CA HIS A 223 -13.32 -14.35 13.60
C HIS A 223 -13.21 -13.97 15.09
N SER A 224 -13.95 -12.94 15.51
CA SER A 224 -14.43 -12.90 16.89
C SER A 224 -15.61 -13.87 16.98
N GLN A 225 -15.69 -14.64 18.06
CA GLN A 225 -16.76 -15.60 18.24
C GLN A 225 -18.12 -14.89 18.21
N ASN A 226 -19.05 -15.39 17.39
CA ASN A 226 -20.44 -14.97 17.30
C ASN A 226 -20.67 -13.47 17.06
N THR A 227 -20.66 -13.03 15.80
CA THR A 227 -21.67 -12.10 15.25
C THR A 227 -21.55 -12.01 13.74
N THR A 228 -22.70 -11.81 13.10
CA THR A 228 -22.93 -11.61 11.67
C THR A 228 -21.99 -10.58 11.03
N THR A 229 -21.64 -10.84 9.77
CA THR A 229 -21.00 -9.94 8.80
C THR A 229 -21.15 -8.44 9.11
N GLU A 230 -20.03 -7.75 9.37
CA GLU A 230 -19.94 -6.30 9.26
C GLU A 230 -18.94 -5.96 8.16
N ALA A 231 -19.46 -5.56 6.99
CA ALA A 231 -18.72 -4.71 6.08
C ALA A 231 -18.48 -3.38 6.81
N GLY A 232 -17.29 -2.79 6.69
CA GLY A 232 -17.03 -1.45 7.24
C GLY A 232 -18.05 -0.47 6.67
N ARG A 233 -19.00 -0.03 7.51
CA ARG A 233 -20.00 0.98 7.17
C ARG A 233 -19.55 2.29 7.79
N VAL A 234 -19.29 3.28 6.94
CA VAL A 234 -19.15 4.67 7.38
C VAL A 234 -20.44 5.36 6.98
N GLY A 235 -21.25 5.73 7.98
CA GLY A 235 -22.40 6.61 7.81
C GLY A 235 -21.97 8.05 8.08
N LEU A 236 -22.38 8.97 7.23
CA LEU A 236 -22.32 10.40 7.51
C LEU A 236 -23.72 10.78 8.02
N GLU A 237 -23.83 11.14 9.29
CA GLU A 237 -25.05 11.70 9.89
C GLU A 237 -24.91 13.24 9.93
N ASP A 238 -26.01 13.95 9.62
CA ASP A 238 -26.12 15.42 9.67
C ASP A 238 -26.30 15.95 11.11
#